data_AF-A0A2V6WR15-F1
#
_entry.id   AF-A0A2V6WR15-F1
#
_cell.length_a   1.000
_cell.length_b   1.000
_cell.length_c   1.000
_cell.angle_alpha   90.00
_cell.angle_beta   90.00
_cell.angle_gamma   90.00
#
_symmetry.space_group_name_H-M   'P 1'
#
loop_
_entity.id
_entity.type
_entity.pdbx_description
1 polymer ?
#
loop_
_entity_poly.entity_id
_entity_poly.type
_entity_poly.pdbx_seq_one_letter_code
_entity_poly.pdbx_strand_id
1 'polypeptide(L)'
;YARELGAQGVVVPLGEICSLWSALGAASADLLHIYEAVDIQSSPFDPARVMSHFAELEAQGLRQLAADGVDMKVARLARSADIRYKGQINEVEVPVVPGPLDAAALATLVGDFHRRYETVYGKGAGFHEARVEIVTYRVR
;
A
#
# COMPACT_ATOMS: atom_id res chain seq x y z
N TYR A 1 15.62 -25.53 -15.13
CA TYR A 1 14.53 -24.54 -15.11
C TYR A 1 14.66 -23.42 -16.15
N ALA A 2 15.71 -22.59 -16.17
CA ALA A 2 15.74 -21.40 -17.06
C ALA A 2 15.44 -21.69 -18.55
N ARG A 3 15.98 -22.79 -19.10
CA ARG A 3 15.70 -23.25 -20.48
C ARG A 3 14.24 -23.67 -20.69
N GLU A 4 13.65 -24.36 -19.72
CA GLU A 4 12.25 -24.84 -19.80
C GLU A 4 11.25 -23.68 -19.64
N LEU A 5 11.65 -22.63 -18.92
CA LEU A 5 10.86 -21.42 -18.72
C LEU A 5 10.99 -20.40 -19.88
N GLY A 6 11.85 -20.67 -20.88
CA GLY A 6 12.10 -19.73 -21.98
C GLY A 6 12.71 -18.41 -21.52
N ALA A 7 13.46 -18.40 -20.41
CA ALA A 7 14.06 -17.20 -19.85
C ALA A 7 15.07 -16.58 -20.84
N GLN A 8 15.04 -15.25 -21.00
CA GLN A 8 15.93 -14.51 -21.90
C GLN A 8 17.38 -14.44 -21.40
N GLY A 9 17.61 -14.74 -20.13
CA GLY A 9 18.94 -14.74 -19.52
C GLY A 9 18.90 -15.29 -18.09
N VAL A 10 20.09 -15.61 -17.57
CA VAL A 10 20.28 -16.05 -16.19
C VAL A 10 21.36 -15.18 -15.57
N VAL A 11 21.06 -14.61 -14.40
CA VAL A 11 22.02 -13.84 -13.60
C VAL A 11 22.41 -14.68 -12.40
N VAL A 12 23.70 -14.95 -12.28
CA VAL A 12 24.29 -15.61 -11.11
C VAL A 12 25.28 -14.61 -10.51
N PRO A 13 25.03 -14.07 -9.30
CA PRO A 13 25.98 -13.23 -8.61
C PRO A 13 27.33 -13.95 -8.48
N LEU A 14 28.44 -13.27 -8.76
CA LEU A 14 29.76 -13.89 -8.76
C LEU A 14 30.34 -14.02 -7.34
N GLY A 15 31.20 -15.01 -7.15
CA GLY A 15 31.95 -15.21 -5.91
C GLY A 15 31.11 -15.67 -4.72
N GLU A 16 31.58 -15.37 -3.51
CA GLU A 16 30.98 -15.82 -2.24
C GLU A 16 29.60 -15.20 -1.96
N ILE A 17 29.22 -14.15 -2.71
CA ILE A 17 27.93 -13.48 -2.53
C ILE A 17 26.78 -14.37 -3.01
N CYS A 18 27.03 -15.33 -3.92
CA CYS A 18 25.98 -16.24 -4.40
C CYS A 18 25.45 -17.15 -3.29
N SER A 19 26.30 -17.62 -2.39
CA SER A 19 25.90 -18.46 -1.25
C SER A 19 25.35 -17.66 -0.07
N LEU A 20 25.67 -16.36 0.01
CA LEU A 20 25.22 -15.44 1.07
C LEU A 20 24.11 -14.49 0.62
N TRP A 21 23.53 -14.68 -0.57
CA TRP A 21 22.66 -13.70 -1.22
C TRP A 21 21.48 -13.27 -0.34
N SER A 22 20.84 -14.22 0.36
CA SER A 22 19.73 -13.93 1.27
C SER A 22 20.16 -13.11 2.50
N ALA A 23 21.34 -13.39 3.05
CA ALA A 23 21.87 -12.65 4.19
C ALA A 23 22.25 -11.21 3.80
N LEU A 24 22.83 -11.03 2.60
CA LEU A 24 23.07 -9.70 2.04
C LEU A 24 21.76 -8.93 1.82
N GLY A 25 20.73 -9.59 1.29
CA GLY A 25 19.40 -8.99 1.14
C GLY A 25 18.81 -8.51 2.47
N ALA A 26 18.90 -9.33 3.52
CA ALA A 26 18.44 -8.94 4.86
C ALA A 26 19.26 -7.79 5.45
N ALA A 27 20.58 -7.79 5.26
CA ALA A 27 21.48 -6.76 5.79
C ALA A 27 21.37 -5.42 5.04
N SER A 28 20.85 -5.42 3.81
CA SER A 28 20.69 -4.23 2.97
C SER A 28 19.26 -3.71 2.91
N ALA A 29 18.31 -4.39 3.54
CA ALA A 29 16.92 -3.97 3.57
C ALA A 29 16.75 -2.70 4.42
N ASP A 30 15.89 -1.80 3.95
CA ASP A 30 15.46 -0.66 4.74
C ASP A 30 14.64 -1.13 5.96
N LEU A 31 14.72 -0.38 7.06
CA LEU A 31 13.81 -0.57 8.19
C LEU A 31 12.40 -0.14 7.77
N LEU A 32 11.46 -1.08 7.75
CA LEU A 32 10.08 -0.87 7.34
C LEU A 32 9.15 -1.42 8.42
N HIS A 33 8.22 -0.57 8.86
CA HIS A 33 7.12 -0.97 9.73
C HIS A 33 5.81 -0.78 9.00
N ILE A 34 4.88 -1.72 9.12
CA ILE A 34 3.56 -1.62 8.50
C ILE A 34 2.51 -1.69 9.61
N TYR A 35 1.65 -0.68 9.66
CA TYR A 35 0.52 -0.61 10.58
C TYR A 35 -0.78 -0.60 9.79
N GLU A 36 -1.74 -1.40 10.25
CA GLU A 36 -3.04 -1.56 9.60
C GLU A 36 -4.19 -1.42 10.59
N ALA A 37 -5.30 -0.86 10.11
CA ALA A 37 -6.57 -0.85 10.81
C ALA A 37 -7.69 -1.25 9.85
N VAL A 38 -8.55 -2.16 10.28
CA VAL A 38 -9.73 -2.58 9.51
C VAL A 38 -10.94 -1.80 9.99
N ASP A 39 -11.56 -1.06 9.08
CA ASP A 39 -12.82 -0.37 9.33
C ASP A 39 -13.59 -0.17 8.02
N ILE A 40 -14.60 -1.01 7.80
CA ILE A 40 -15.34 -1.02 6.53
C ILE A 40 -16.25 0.21 6.43
N GLN A 41 -15.98 1.07 5.45
CA GLN A 41 -16.74 2.28 5.17
C GLN A 41 -17.20 2.27 3.71
N SER A 42 -18.50 2.44 3.46
CA SER A 42 -19.03 2.58 2.10
C SER A 42 -19.09 4.05 1.68
N SER A 43 -18.81 4.34 0.41
CA SER A 43 -18.96 5.70 -0.16
C SER A 43 -20.41 6.20 -0.09
N PRO A 44 -20.65 7.51 0.12
CA PRO A 44 -19.65 8.57 0.32
C PRO A 44 -18.95 8.44 1.69
N PHE A 45 -17.64 8.66 1.71
CA PHE A 45 -16.82 8.50 2.91
C PHE A 45 -16.91 9.74 3.81
N ASP A 46 -16.80 9.52 5.12
CA ASP A 46 -16.62 10.59 6.10
C ASP A 46 -15.12 10.97 6.18
N PRO A 47 -14.73 12.19 5.74
CA PRO A 47 -13.33 12.61 5.76
C PRO A 47 -12.72 12.59 7.16
N ALA A 48 -13.50 12.90 8.21
CA ALA A 48 -12.98 12.94 9.57
C ALA A 48 -12.60 11.53 10.05
N ARG A 49 -13.45 10.53 9.77
CA ARG A 49 -13.23 9.13 10.13
C ARG A 49 -12.08 8.50 9.35
N VAL A 50 -11.96 8.81 8.05
CA VAL A 50 -10.82 8.33 7.25
C VAL A 50 -9.51 8.96 7.74
N MET A 51 -9.52 10.28 8.01
CA MET A 51 -8.35 10.99 8.51
C MET A 51 -7.91 10.51 9.90
N SER A 52 -8.85 10.18 10.79
CA SER A 52 -8.53 9.68 12.13
C SER A 52 -7.75 8.37 12.09
N HIS A 53 -8.16 7.42 11.23
CA HIS A 53 -7.44 6.15 11.04
C HIS A 53 -6.01 6.37 10.58
N PHE A 54 -5.80 7.22 9.56
CA PHE A 54 -4.45 7.51 9.10
C PHE A 54 -3.61 8.22 10.17
N ALA A 55 -4.18 9.20 10.89
CA ALA A 55 -3.46 9.90 11.95
C ALA A 55 -3.03 8.97 13.09
N GLU A 56 -3.89 8.03 13.48
CA GLU A 56 -3.57 7.03 14.51
C GLU A 56 -2.45 6.08 14.07
N LEU A 57 -2.49 5.59 12.83
CA LEU A 57 -1.47 4.71 12.27
C LEU A 57 -0.13 5.42 12.04
N GLU A 58 -0.15 6.67 11.56
CA GLU A 58 1.04 7.51 11.41
C GLU A 58 1.71 7.77 12.76
N ALA A 59 0.90 8.08 13.79
CA ALA A 59 1.43 8.28 15.13
C ALA A 59 2.06 6.99 15.70
N GLN A 60 1.52 5.82 15.38
CA GLN A 60 2.14 4.53 15.74
C GLN A 60 3.48 4.33 15.02
N GLY A 61 3.51 4.53 13.69
CA GLY A 61 4.73 4.40 12.89
C GLY A 61 5.85 5.33 13.34
N LEU A 62 5.54 6.60 13.58
CA LEU A 62 6.53 7.58 14.06
C LEU A 62 7.06 7.23 15.46
N ARG A 63 6.21 6.74 16.37
CA ARG A 63 6.65 6.29 17.69
C ARG A 63 7.59 5.10 17.59
N GLN A 64 7.32 4.15 16.70
CA GLN A 64 8.17 2.97 16.50
C GLN A 64 9.52 3.35 15.91
N LEU A 65 9.53 4.15 14.84
CA LEU A 65 10.79 4.62 14.22
C LEU A 65 11.66 5.41 15.21
N ALA A 66 11.04 6.23 16.07
CA ALA A 66 11.75 6.94 17.12
C ALA A 66 12.32 5.97 18.19
N ALA A 67 11.57 4.93 18.57
CA ALA A 67 12.02 3.91 19.51
C ALA A 67 13.20 3.09 18.95
N ASP A 68 13.23 2.88 17.63
CA ASP A 68 14.32 2.19 16.92
C ASP A 68 15.54 3.08 16.67
N GLY A 69 15.49 4.36 17.07
CA GLY A 69 16.60 5.30 16.94
C GLY A 69 16.81 5.87 15.54
N VAL A 70 15.79 5.81 14.67
CA VAL A 70 15.84 6.40 13.32
C VAL A 70 15.84 7.93 13.42
N ASP A 71 16.67 8.61 12.60
CA ASP A 71 16.57 10.07 12.46
C ASP A 71 15.26 10.44 11.77
N MET A 72 14.41 11.21 12.46
CA MET A 72 13.11 11.65 11.93
C MET A 72 13.21 12.50 10.66
N LYS A 73 14.39 13.04 10.33
CA LYS A 73 14.62 13.74 9.06
C LYS A 73 14.64 12.81 7.85
N VAL A 74 14.93 11.53 8.05
CA VAL A 74 14.97 10.51 6.99
C VAL A 74 13.78 9.56 7.05
N ALA A 75 13.00 9.60 8.12
CA ALA A 75 11.75 8.86 8.24
C ALA A 75 10.78 9.25 7.12
N ARG A 76 10.14 8.26 6.51
CA ARG A 76 9.12 8.42 5.46
C ARG A 76 7.87 7.69 5.89
N LEU A 77 6.72 8.26 5.56
CA LEU A 77 5.42 7.63 5.74
C LEU A 77 4.72 7.59 4.40
N ALA A 78 4.12 6.45 4.08
CA ALA A 78 3.24 6.27 2.93
C ALA A 78 1.92 5.66 3.36
N ARG A 79 0.82 6.27 2.89
CA ARG A 79 -0.54 5.83 3.17
C ARG A 79 -1.08 5.01 2.01
N SER A 80 -1.89 4.01 2.32
CA SER A 80 -2.67 3.25 1.35
C SER A 80 -3.96 2.75 1.97
N ALA A 81 -4.96 2.49 1.13
CA ALA A 81 -6.21 1.87 1.54
C ALA A 81 -6.51 0.68 0.63
N ASP A 82 -6.98 -0.42 1.21
CA ASP A 82 -7.52 -1.54 0.46
C ASP A 82 -9.00 -1.27 0.17
N ILE A 83 -9.34 -1.15 -1.11
CA ILE A 83 -10.64 -0.69 -1.59
C ILE A 83 -11.26 -1.74 -2.51
N ARG A 84 -12.59 -1.90 -2.45
CA ARG A 84 -13.35 -2.79 -3.33
C ARG A 84 -14.68 -2.19 -3.75
N TYR A 85 -15.32 -2.76 -4.78
CA TYR A 85 -16.74 -2.49 -4.99
C TYR A 85 -17.56 -3.21 -3.92
N LYS A 86 -18.66 -2.58 -3.48
CA LYS A 86 -19.56 -3.16 -2.48
C LYS A 86 -20.04 -4.54 -2.92
N GLY A 87 -19.91 -5.51 -2.03
CA GLY A 87 -20.29 -6.91 -2.26
C GLY A 87 -19.21 -7.77 -2.93
N GLN A 88 -18.06 -7.19 -3.30
CA GLN A 88 -16.89 -7.98 -3.71
C GLN A 88 -16.15 -8.53 -2.48
N ILE A 89 -15.38 -9.59 -2.72
CA ILE A 89 -14.49 -10.19 -1.71
C ILE A 89 -13.06 -9.66 -1.87
N ASN A 90 -12.60 -9.48 -3.10
CA ASN A 90 -11.23 -9.07 -3.38
C ASN A 90 -11.09 -7.54 -3.34
N GLU A 91 -9.94 -7.10 -2.84
CA GLU A 91 -9.58 -5.70 -2.65
C GLU A 91 -8.41 -5.31 -3.54
N VAL A 92 -8.32 -4.02 -3.82
CA VAL A 92 -7.20 -3.41 -4.54
C VAL A 92 -6.58 -2.38 -3.62
N GLU A 93 -5.29 -2.50 -3.37
CA GLU A 93 -4.51 -1.51 -2.64
C GLU A 93 -4.34 -0.25 -3.49
N VAL A 94 -4.77 0.89 -2.95
CA VAL A 94 -4.71 2.21 -3.57
C VAL A 94 -3.87 3.14 -2.71
N PRO A 95 -2.79 3.74 -3.26
CA PRO A 95 -2.03 4.77 -2.56
C PRO A 95 -2.93 5.96 -2.21
N VAL A 96 -2.74 6.50 -1.01
CA VAL A 96 -3.48 7.68 -0.52
C VAL A 96 -2.50 8.84 -0.40
N VAL A 97 -2.87 10.00 -0.95
CA VAL A 97 -2.02 11.19 -0.90
C VAL A 97 -1.78 11.64 0.55
N PRO A 98 -0.57 12.07 0.91
CA PRO A 98 -0.30 12.65 2.21
C PRO A 98 -0.99 14.01 2.36
N GLY A 99 -1.24 14.42 3.61
CA GLY A 99 -1.89 15.70 3.94
C GLY A 99 -3.37 15.55 4.33
N PRO A 100 -4.11 16.67 4.41
CA PRO A 100 -5.53 16.65 4.77
C PRO A 100 -6.36 15.87 3.74
N LEU A 101 -7.31 15.07 4.22
CA LEU A 101 -8.28 14.37 3.38
C LEU A 101 -9.63 15.08 3.54
N ASP A 102 -10.02 15.86 2.52
CA ASP A 102 -11.35 16.43 2.39
C ASP A 102 -12.21 15.60 1.40
N ALA A 103 -13.44 16.05 1.15
CA ALA A 103 -14.33 15.36 0.22
C ALA A 103 -13.76 15.27 -1.21
N ALA A 104 -12.98 16.25 -1.66
CA ALA A 104 -12.37 16.26 -2.99
C ALA A 104 -11.20 15.28 -3.09
N ALA A 105 -10.37 15.20 -2.04
CA ALA A 105 -9.31 14.21 -1.92
C ALA A 105 -9.87 12.79 -1.91
N LEU A 106 -10.97 12.54 -1.19
CA LEU A 106 -11.63 11.24 -1.18
C LEU A 106 -12.28 10.90 -2.53
N ALA A 107 -12.86 11.86 -3.23
CA ALA A 107 -13.34 11.64 -4.60
C ALA A 107 -12.18 11.27 -5.55
N THR A 108 -11.02 11.90 -5.37
CA THR A 108 -9.81 11.55 -6.13
C THR A 108 -9.36 10.13 -5.82
N LEU A 109 -9.34 9.73 -4.55
CA LEU A 109 -9.03 8.35 -4.13
C LEU A 109 -9.95 7.31 -4.79
N VAL A 110 -11.25 7.59 -4.90
CA VAL A 110 -12.21 6.72 -5.63
C VAL A 110 -11.85 6.64 -7.12
N GLY A 111 -11.51 7.77 -7.75
CA GLY A 111 -11.01 7.79 -9.13
C GLY A 111 -9.73 6.97 -9.31
N ASP A 112 -8.82 7.02 -8.34
CA ASP A 112 -7.56 6.28 -8.34
C ASP A 112 -7.80 4.78 -8.21
N PHE A 113 -8.76 4.40 -7.35
CA PHE A 113 -9.25 3.03 -7.24
C PHE A 113 -9.75 2.50 -8.59
N HIS A 114 -10.63 3.22 -9.29
CA HIS A 114 -11.15 2.75 -10.58
C HIS A 114 -10.02 2.50 -11.60
N ARG A 115 -9.05 3.42 -11.71
CA ARG A 115 -7.90 3.27 -12.63
C ARG A 115 -7.02 2.09 -12.25
N ARG A 116 -6.77 1.91 -10.95
CA ARG A 116 -5.96 0.78 -10.45
C ARG A 116 -6.68 -0.56 -10.66
N TYR A 117 -7.99 -0.60 -10.43
CA TYR A 117 -8.82 -1.77 -10.64
C TYR A 117 -8.75 -2.23 -12.10
N GLU A 118 -8.90 -1.32 -13.06
CA GLU A 118 -8.78 -1.65 -14.49
C GLU A 118 -7.36 -2.07 -14.89
N THR A 119 -6.34 -1.58 -14.21
CA THR A 119 -4.95 -2.03 -14.44
C THR A 119 -4.75 -3.48 -13.99
N VAL A 120 -5.42 -3.90 -12.90
CA VAL A 120 -5.30 -5.26 -12.34
C VAL A 120 -6.20 -6.25 -13.08
N TYR A 121 -7.45 -5.88 -13.38
CA TYR A 121 -8.48 -6.79 -13.90
C TYR A 121 -8.81 -6.58 -15.39
N GLY A 122 -8.28 -5.54 -16.02
CA GLY A 122 -8.51 -5.22 -17.42
C GLY A 122 -9.39 -3.98 -17.63
N LYS A 123 -9.15 -3.29 -18.75
CA LYS A 123 -9.88 -2.09 -19.14
C LYS A 123 -11.38 -2.37 -19.26
N GLY A 124 -12.22 -1.55 -18.63
CA GLY A 124 -13.67 -1.71 -18.61
C GLY A 124 -14.21 -2.72 -17.60
N ALA A 125 -13.35 -3.35 -16.78
CA ALA A 125 -13.80 -4.22 -15.69
C ALA A 125 -14.39 -3.46 -14.49
N GLY A 126 -14.25 -2.12 -14.46
CA GLY A 126 -14.69 -1.29 -13.34
C GLY A 126 -16.20 -1.08 -13.30
N PHE A 127 -16.82 -1.34 -12.13
CA PHE A 127 -18.24 -1.11 -11.90
C PHE A 127 -18.53 0.28 -11.28
N HIS A 128 -18.41 1.32 -12.10
CA HIS A 128 -18.48 2.73 -11.66
C HIS A 128 -19.81 3.15 -11.01
N GLU A 129 -20.90 2.40 -11.23
CA GLU A 129 -22.22 2.65 -10.62
C GLU A 129 -22.33 2.06 -9.21
N ALA A 130 -21.46 1.11 -8.85
CA ALA A 130 -21.46 0.51 -7.53
C ALA A 130 -20.79 1.44 -6.51
N ARG A 131 -21.32 1.41 -5.28
CA ARG A 131 -20.62 2.01 -4.15
C ARG A 131 -19.27 1.31 -3.96
N VAL A 132 -18.28 2.08 -3.55
CA VAL A 132 -16.97 1.56 -3.17
C VAL A 132 -16.89 1.45 -1.65
N GLU A 133 -16.10 0.50 -1.17
CA GLU A 133 -15.83 0.26 0.25
C GLU A 133 -14.33 0.36 0.49
N ILE A 134 -13.92 1.23 1.41
CA ILE A 134 -12.60 1.09 2.05
C ILE A 134 -12.75 -0.01 3.10
N VAL A 135 -11.83 -0.96 3.12
CA VAL A 135 -11.82 -2.09 4.07
C VAL A 135 -10.70 -1.92 5.09
N THR A 136 -9.48 -1.69 4.60
CA THR A 136 -8.27 -1.62 5.42
C THR A 136 -7.52 -0.32 5.15
N TYR A 137 -7.10 0.35 6.22
CA TYR A 137 -6.20 1.50 6.20
C TYR A 137 -4.80 1.00 6.53
N ARG A 138 -3.79 1.47 5.79
CA ARG A 138 -2.40 1.05 5.95
C ARG A 138 -1.46 2.25 5.93
N VAL A 139 -0.52 2.28 6.87
CA VAL A 139 0.62 3.20 6.88
C VAL A 139 1.90 2.38 6.94
N ARG A 140 2.89 2.76 6.14
CA ARG A 140 4.22 2.15 6.09
C ARG A 140 5.33 3.19 6.08
#